data_AF-A0A7S1Y8M3-F1
#
_entry.id   AF-A0A7S1Y8M3-F1
#
_cell.length_a   1.000
_cell.length_b   1.000
_cell.length_c   1.000
_cell.angle_alpha   90.00
_cell.angle_beta   90.00
_cell.angle_gamma   90.00
#
_symmetry.space_group_name_H-M   'P 1'
#
loop_
_entity.id
_entity.type
_entity.pdbx_description
1 polymer ?
#
loop_
_entity_poly.entity_id
_entity_poly.type
_entity_poly.pdbx_seq_one_letter_code
_entity_poly.pdbx_strand_id
1 'polypeptide(L)'
;RGLAKASEDGQVKLTSEKVKAAREALFIFAPLASRLGMHRLKNELESAAFQILYRRQHAKVSSLAQQTHTVGGTKMTIEQSMNRIMEDVTKEIRETLENDWVFTNATKHFSVSARVKEPYSMWRKMIRDPSKKHILDVPDAIAFRVVIESNDCVDEEVKRAYDRALCYYVQQVLVKRWAPHEDNPRFKDYIDSPKANGYQSLHYTASTSWMGEDWKMEFQVRSGEMHKVAEFGLASHWDYKEKGKDNQGSRPG
;
A
#
# COMPACT_ATOMS: atom_id res chain seq x y z
N ARG A 1 27.44 15.32 24.48
CA ARG A 1 26.98 16.72 24.38
C ARG A 1 27.66 17.38 23.20
N GLY A 2 27.00 17.46 22.05
CA GLY A 2 27.48 18.16 20.86
C GLY A 2 26.34 19.00 20.33
N LEU A 3 26.24 20.22 20.84
CA LEU A 3 25.17 21.17 20.53
C LEU A 3 25.26 21.54 19.05
N ALA A 4 24.15 21.32 18.33
CA ALA A 4 23.95 21.84 16.99
C ALA A 4 24.17 23.36 17.03
N LYS A 5 25.17 23.86 16.29
CA LYS A 5 25.29 25.30 16.02
C LYS A 5 24.12 25.68 15.11
N ALA A 6 23.16 26.39 15.68
CA ALA A 6 22.13 27.09 14.91
C ALA A 6 22.81 28.18 14.07
N SER A 7 22.58 28.16 12.75
CA SER A 7 22.82 29.32 11.89
C SER A 7 21.54 30.16 11.84
N GLU A 8 21.70 31.48 11.79
CA GLU A 8 20.69 32.55 11.95
C GLU A 8 19.49 32.52 10.97
N ASP A 9 19.37 31.51 10.10
CA ASP A 9 18.29 31.37 9.10
C ASP A 9 17.29 30.23 9.41
N GLY A 10 17.32 29.64 10.60
CA GLY A 10 16.42 28.51 10.94
C GLY A 10 16.66 27.23 10.11
N GLN A 11 17.62 27.23 9.20
CA GLN A 11 18.05 26.05 8.46
C GLN A 11 19.05 25.25 9.28
N VAL A 12 18.60 24.11 9.81
CA VAL A 12 19.47 23.10 10.41
C VAL A 12 20.51 22.68 9.35
N LYS A 13 21.77 23.07 9.52
CA LYS A 13 22.89 22.62 8.67
C LYS A 13 23.00 21.10 8.76
N LEU A 14 22.76 20.43 7.63
CA LEU A 14 22.96 18.99 7.50
C LEU A 14 24.45 18.69 7.52
N THR A 15 24.87 17.71 8.31
CA THR A 15 26.25 17.20 8.25
C THR A 15 26.46 16.48 6.93
N SER A 16 27.68 16.55 6.38
CA SER A 16 28.06 15.84 5.14
C SER A 16 27.74 14.33 5.23
N GLU A 17 27.95 13.75 6.41
CA GLU A 17 27.65 12.34 6.72
C GLU A 17 26.16 12.01 6.58
N LYS A 18 25.26 12.85 7.09
CA LYS A 18 23.80 12.64 6.97
C LYS A 18 23.34 12.70 5.51
N VAL A 19 23.90 13.62 4.72
CA VAL A 19 23.58 13.72 3.29
C VAL A 19 24.10 12.49 2.54
N LYS A 20 25.31 12.02 2.85
CA LYS A 20 25.88 10.81 2.27
C LYS A 20 25.01 9.57 2.58
N ALA A 21 24.69 9.35 3.85
CA ALA A 21 23.84 8.23 4.27
C ALA A 21 22.46 8.27 3.60
N ALA A 22 21.84 9.44 3.50
CA ALA A 22 20.56 9.59 2.81
C ALA A 22 20.64 9.30 1.31
N ARG A 23 21.76 9.65 0.64
CA ARG A 23 21.98 9.30 -0.78
C ARG A 23 22.13 7.80 -0.97
N GLU A 24 22.93 7.15 -0.12
CA GLU A 24 23.10 5.69 -0.16
C GLU A 24 21.77 4.98 0.11
N ALA A 25 21.02 5.44 1.12
CA ALA A 25 19.67 4.96 1.42
C ALA A 25 18.75 5.04 0.19
N LEU A 26 18.73 6.17 -0.49
CA LEU A 26 17.79 6.41 -1.60
C LEU A 26 18.19 5.70 -2.91
N PHE A 27 19.48 5.71 -3.25
CA PHE A 27 19.94 5.29 -4.57
C PHE A 27 20.53 3.87 -4.58
N ILE A 28 20.91 3.32 -3.43
CA ILE A 28 21.51 1.98 -3.32
C ILE A 28 20.57 1.05 -2.54
N PHE A 29 20.28 1.38 -1.29
CA PHE A 29 19.58 0.46 -0.40
C PHE A 29 18.08 0.35 -0.69
N ALA A 30 17.38 1.44 -1.00
CA ALA A 30 15.95 1.36 -1.36
C ALA A 30 15.70 0.56 -2.65
N PRO A 31 16.46 0.74 -3.75
CA PRO A 31 16.36 -0.12 -4.93
C PRO A 31 16.68 -1.59 -4.63
N LEU A 32 17.68 -1.86 -3.80
CA LEU A 32 18.04 -3.21 -3.38
C LEU A 32 16.89 -3.86 -2.59
N ALA A 33 16.36 -3.17 -1.58
CA ALA A 33 15.20 -3.62 -0.81
C ALA A 33 13.98 -3.89 -1.71
N SER A 34 13.75 -3.03 -2.73
CA SER A 34 12.68 -3.25 -3.71
C SER A 34 12.87 -4.53 -4.53
N ARG A 35 14.10 -4.84 -4.95
CA ARG A 35 14.44 -6.06 -5.70
C ARG A 35 14.29 -7.32 -4.85
N LEU A 36 14.59 -7.22 -3.56
CA LEU A 36 14.41 -8.31 -2.58
C LEU A 36 12.96 -8.48 -2.11
N GLY A 37 12.04 -7.61 -2.54
CA GLY A 37 10.63 -7.67 -2.12
C GLY A 37 10.36 -7.07 -0.74
N MET A 38 11.35 -6.43 -0.11
CA MET A 38 11.24 -5.79 1.21
C MET A 38 10.62 -4.39 1.08
N HIS A 39 9.33 -4.32 0.77
CA HIS A 39 8.66 -3.05 0.46
C HIS A 39 8.55 -2.11 1.67
N ARG A 40 8.40 -2.63 2.89
CA ARG A 40 8.38 -1.81 4.09
C ARG A 40 9.71 -1.07 4.28
N LEU A 41 10.83 -1.80 4.27
CA LEU A 41 12.17 -1.21 4.40
C LEU A 41 12.44 -0.20 3.29
N LYS A 42 12.08 -0.52 2.04
CA LYS A 42 12.18 0.41 0.92
C LYS A 42 11.48 1.74 1.24
N ASN A 43 10.22 1.69 1.69
CA ASN A 43 9.43 2.89 1.95
C ASN A 43 10.04 3.72 3.09
N GLU A 44 10.47 3.06 4.17
CA GLU A 44 11.13 3.73 5.30
C GLU A 44 12.42 4.46 4.86
N LEU A 45 13.26 3.80 4.04
CA LEU A 45 14.47 4.38 3.48
C LEU A 45 14.16 5.55 2.54
N GLU A 46 13.19 5.39 1.64
CA GLU A 46 12.76 6.43 0.69
C GLU A 46 12.23 7.67 1.43
N SER A 47 11.35 7.49 2.42
CA SER A 47 10.75 8.58 3.18
C SER A 47 11.78 9.32 4.03
N ALA A 48 12.67 8.61 4.73
CA ALA A 48 13.75 9.22 5.51
C ALA A 48 14.72 10.00 4.62
N ALA A 49 15.14 9.42 3.49
CA ALA A 49 16.04 10.10 2.57
C ALA A 49 15.38 11.31 1.89
N PHE A 50 14.08 11.24 1.57
CA PHE A 50 13.35 12.34 0.97
C PHE A 50 13.30 13.58 1.87
N GLN A 51 13.07 13.39 3.17
CA GLN A 51 13.09 14.46 4.18
C GLN A 51 14.46 15.14 4.29
N ILE A 52 15.55 14.41 4.04
CA ILE A 52 16.91 14.95 4.16
C ILE A 52 17.36 15.61 2.86
N LEU A 53 17.23 14.92 1.73
CA LEU A 53 17.79 15.33 0.44
C LEU A 53 16.93 16.37 -0.28
N TYR A 54 15.60 16.34 -0.10
CA TYR A 54 14.66 17.13 -0.87
C TYR A 54 13.67 17.88 0.04
N ARG A 55 14.21 18.57 1.06
CA ARG A 55 13.43 19.28 2.10
C ARG A 55 12.34 20.20 1.55
N ARG A 56 12.66 21.02 0.54
CA ARG A 56 11.70 21.97 -0.05
C ARG A 56 10.54 21.23 -0.73
N GLN A 57 10.85 20.16 -1.44
CA GLN A 57 9.86 19.33 -2.12
C GLN A 57 9.01 18.55 -1.12
N HIS A 58 9.63 17.97 -0.09
CA HIS A 58 8.92 17.32 1.01
C HIS A 58 7.96 18.32 1.69
N ALA A 59 8.45 19.50 2.08
CA ALA A 59 7.62 20.54 2.68
C ALA A 59 6.46 20.97 1.77
N LYS A 60 6.70 21.10 0.45
CA LYS A 60 5.64 21.42 -0.51
C LYS A 60 4.58 20.33 -0.54
N VAL A 61 4.97 19.06 -0.64
CA VAL A 61 4.05 17.92 -0.68
C VAL A 61 3.26 17.79 0.63
N SER A 62 3.92 17.96 1.78
CA SER A 62 3.24 18.00 3.09
C SER A 62 2.27 19.18 3.20
N SER A 63 2.63 20.35 2.68
CA SER A 63 1.73 21.51 2.70
C SER A 63 0.48 21.30 1.86
N LEU A 64 0.56 20.53 0.77
CA LEU A 64 -0.61 20.18 -0.05
C LEU A 64 -1.61 19.36 0.76
N ALA A 65 -1.17 18.39 1.57
CA ALA A 65 -2.06 17.63 2.44
C ALA A 65 -2.77 18.50 3.49
N GLN A 66 -2.13 19.59 3.92
CA GLN A 66 -2.67 20.53 4.90
C GLN A 66 -3.57 21.62 4.31
N GLN A 67 -3.69 21.71 2.98
CA GLN A 67 -4.57 22.71 2.37
C GLN A 67 -6.02 22.47 2.79
N THR A 68 -6.71 23.54 3.15
CA THR A 68 -8.13 23.50 3.49
C THR A 68 -8.99 23.69 2.24
N HIS A 69 -10.06 22.91 2.16
CA HIS A 69 -11.09 22.97 1.13
C HIS A 69 -12.46 22.79 1.80
N THR A 70 -13.52 23.11 1.07
CA THR A 70 -14.89 22.97 1.56
C THR A 70 -15.51 21.74 0.90
N VAL A 71 -15.80 20.73 1.71
CA VAL A 71 -16.40 19.45 1.28
C VAL A 71 -17.69 19.22 2.05
N GLY A 72 -18.78 18.90 1.35
CA GLY A 72 -20.10 18.72 1.97
C GLY A 72 -20.54 19.92 2.81
N GLY A 73 -20.17 21.14 2.43
CA GLY A 73 -20.46 22.37 3.17
C GLY A 73 -19.59 22.59 4.43
N THR A 74 -18.62 21.72 4.71
CA THR A 74 -17.72 21.83 5.87
C THR A 74 -16.29 22.14 5.42
N LYS A 75 -15.63 23.08 6.10
CA LYS A 75 -14.23 23.40 5.85
C LYS A 75 -13.31 22.41 6.56
N MET A 76 -12.49 21.68 5.81
CA MET A 76 -11.57 20.66 6.33
C MET A 76 -10.25 20.64 5.55
N THR A 77 -9.17 20.14 6.17
CA THR A 77 -7.92 19.90 5.44
C THR A 77 -8.06 18.68 4.53
N ILE A 78 -7.26 18.59 3.47
CA ILE A 78 -7.27 17.42 2.59
C ILE A 78 -6.90 16.14 3.35
N GLU A 79 -5.96 16.22 4.27
CA GLU A 79 -5.63 15.11 5.18
C GLU A 79 -6.84 14.64 6.00
N GLN A 80 -7.63 15.58 6.54
CA GLN A 80 -8.84 15.24 7.29
C GLN A 80 -9.89 14.57 6.39
N SER A 81 -10.12 15.10 5.19
CA SER A 81 -11.03 14.46 4.21
C SER A 81 -10.54 13.06 3.84
N MET A 82 -9.24 12.90 3.56
CA MET A 82 -8.61 11.61 3.26
C MET A 82 -8.83 10.60 4.39
N ASN A 83 -8.67 11.00 5.65
CA ASN A 83 -8.88 10.11 6.78
C ASN A 83 -10.34 9.67 6.89
N ARG A 84 -11.29 10.60 6.76
CA ARG A 84 -12.72 10.29 6.84
C ARG A 84 -13.20 9.39 5.69
N ILE A 85 -12.84 9.70 4.45
CA ILE A 85 -13.20 8.83 3.32
C ILE A 85 -12.55 7.45 3.45
N MET A 86 -11.31 7.37 3.96
CA MET A 86 -10.67 6.08 4.23
C MET A 86 -11.43 5.28 5.29
N GLU A 87 -11.91 5.91 6.36
CA GLU A 87 -12.73 5.26 7.40
C GLU A 87 -14.07 4.78 6.84
N ASP A 88 -14.80 5.65 6.15
CA ASP A 88 -16.12 5.38 5.58
C ASP A 88 -16.06 4.25 4.55
N VAL A 89 -15.14 4.34 3.58
CA VAL A 89 -14.99 3.31 2.54
C VAL A 89 -14.45 2.01 3.14
N THR A 90 -13.55 2.06 4.14
CA THR A 90 -13.11 0.83 4.83
C THR A 90 -14.27 0.13 5.53
N LYS A 91 -15.12 0.89 6.20
CA LYS A 91 -16.32 0.35 6.86
C LYS A 91 -17.26 -0.26 5.81
N GLU A 92 -17.49 0.44 4.72
CA GLU A 92 -18.36 -0.03 3.65
C GLU A 92 -17.83 -1.30 2.95
N ILE A 93 -16.51 -1.42 2.74
CA ILE A 93 -15.89 -2.65 2.23
C ILE A 93 -16.17 -3.81 3.18
N ARG A 94 -15.98 -3.61 4.50
CA ARG A 94 -16.25 -4.65 5.50
C ARG A 94 -17.70 -5.08 5.48
N GLU A 95 -18.63 -4.13 5.54
CA GLU A 95 -20.07 -4.42 5.49
C GLU A 95 -20.46 -5.13 4.20
N THR A 96 -19.90 -4.74 3.05
CA THR A 96 -20.17 -5.40 1.77
C THR A 96 -19.73 -6.86 1.78
N LEU A 97 -18.55 -7.15 2.35
CA LEU A 97 -18.01 -8.51 2.41
C LEU A 97 -18.68 -9.36 3.49
N GLU A 98 -19.00 -8.79 4.65
CA GLU A 98 -19.69 -9.48 5.76
C GLU A 98 -21.13 -9.84 5.42
N ASN A 99 -21.80 -9.02 4.59
CA ASN A 99 -23.15 -9.32 4.11
C ASN A 99 -23.17 -10.29 2.91
N ASP A 100 -22.01 -10.63 2.34
CA ASP A 100 -21.91 -11.60 1.26
C ASP A 100 -21.80 -13.03 1.85
N TRP A 101 -22.89 -13.79 1.76
CA TRP A 101 -22.94 -15.16 2.29
C TRP A 101 -21.93 -16.11 1.64
N VAL A 102 -21.64 -15.95 0.34
CA VAL A 102 -20.68 -16.81 -0.36
C VAL A 102 -19.27 -16.55 0.16
N PHE A 103 -18.92 -15.28 0.34
CA PHE A 103 -17.64 -14.86 0.90
C PHE A 103 -17.46 -15.34 2.34
N THR A 104 -18.44 -15.07 3.21
CA THR A 104 -18.36 -15.42 4.63
C THR A 104 -18.27 -16.91 4.86
N ASN A 105 -18.94 -17.72 4.04
CA ASN A 105 -18.87 -19.18 4.16
C ASN A 105 -17.54 -19.77 3.64
N ALA A 106 -16.82 -19.05 2.75
CA ALA A 106 -15.55 -19.50 2.17
C ALA A 106 -14.30 -18.95 2.91
N THR A 107 -14.49 -18.01 3.84
CA THR A 107 -13.42 -17.20 4.43
C THR A 107 -13.34 -17.43 5.93
N LYS A 108 -12.13 -17.72 6.43
CA LYS A 108 -11.86 -17.85 7.86
C LYS A 108 -11.64 -16.50 8.52
N HIS A 109 -10.85 -15.66 7.85
CA HIS A 109 -10.52 -14.32 8.32
C HIS A 109 -10.23 -13.40 7.14
N PHE A 110 -10.53 -12.12 7.30
CA PHE A 110 -10.09 -11.09 6.37
C PHE A 110 -9.80 -9.81 7.12
N SER A 111 -8.95 -8.97 6.52
CA SER A 111 -8.66 -7.64 7.02
C SER A 111 -8.72 -6.62 5.89
N VAL A 112 -9.26 -5.45 6.23
CA VAL A 112 -9.32 -4.29 5.33
C VAL A 112 -8.51 -3.17 5.97
N SER A 113 -7.56 -2.63 5.22
CA SER A 113 -6.71 -1.52 5.64
C SER A 113 -6.68 -0.47 4.54
N ALA A 114 -6.73 0.80 4.92
CA ALA A 114 -6.53 1.93 4.01
C ALA A 114 -5.18 2.57 4.27
N ARG A 115 -4.57 3.13 3.23
CA ARG A 115 -3.35 3.93 3.35
C ARG A 115 -3.31 5.06 2.34
N VAL A 116 -2.67 6.14 2.75
CA VAL A 116 -2.22 7.19 1.82
C VAL A 116 -0.84 6.82 1.28
N LYS A 117 -0.62 7.12 0.01
CA LYS A 117 0.67 6.89 -0.65
C LYS A 117 1.76 7.76 -0.01
N GLU A 118 2.93 7.16 0.23
CA GLU A 118 4.09 7.85 0.80
C GLU A 118 4.48 9.13 0.02
N PRO A 119 4.86 10.22 0.72
CA PRO A 119 5.16 11.52 0.10
C PRO A 119 6.20 11.45 -1.01
N TYR A 120 7.24 10.63 -0.86
CA TYR A 120 8.26 10.47 -1.90
C TYR A 120 7.70 9.85 -3.18
N SER A 121 6.84 8.84 -3.04
CA SER A 121 6.21 8.19 -4.19
C SER A 121 5.16 9.07 -4.85
N MET A 122 4.46 9.89 -4.08
CA MET A 122 3.57 10.92 -4.58
C MET A 122 4.34 12.00 -5.35
N TRP A 123 5.42 12.52 -4.78
CA TRP A 123 6.31 13.49 -5.40
C TRP A 123 6.85 12.99 -6.75
N ARG A 124 7.37 11.76 -6.80
CA ARG A 124 7.83 11.15 -8.07
C ARG A 124 6.74 11.11 -9.14
N LYS A 125 5.48 10.87 -8.74
CA LYS A 125 4.34 10.82 -9.68
C LYS A 125 3.91 12.20 -10.16
N MET A 126 3.95 13.19 -9.29
CA MET A 126 3.67 14.58 -9.65
C MET A 126 4.73 15.14 -10.61
N ILE A 127 6.01 14.76 -10.44
CA ILE A 127 7.07 15.15 -11.38
C ILE A 127 6.88 14.49 -12.76
N ARG A 128 6.53 13.19 -12.77
CA ARG A 128 6.36 12.45 -14.02
C ARG A 128 5.20 12.98 -14.86
N ASP A 129 4.22 13.60 -14.22
CA ASP A 129 3.05 14.18 -14.89
C ASP A 129 2.73 15.57 -14.34
N PRO A 130 3.21 16.63 -15.03
CA PRO A 130 3.02 18.02 -14.60
C PRO A 130 1.56 18.47 -14.51
N SER A 131 0.61 17.71 -15.07
CA SER A 131 -0.83 18.01 -14.96
C SER A 131 -1.37 17.77 -13.54
N LYS A 132 -0.69 16.94 -12.74
CA LYS A 132 -1.08 16.61 -11.36
C LYS A 132 -0.66 17.72 -10.39
N LYS A 133 -1.44 18.80 -10.36
CA LYS A 133 -1.19 19.98 -9.52
C LYS A 133 -1.72 19.80 -8.10
N HIS A 134 -2.76 18.97 -7.94
CA HIS A 134 -3.39 18.67 -6.67
C HIS A 134 -3.11 17.23 -6.23
N ILE A 135 -3.11 17.00 -4.92
CA ILE A 135 -2.88 15.66 -4.36
C ILE A 135 -3.99 14.68 -4.76
N LEU A 136 -5.21 15.19 -4.93
CA LEU A 136 -6.39 14.44 -5.39
C LEU A 136 -6.30 14.02 -6.87
N ASP A 137 -5.46 14.69 -7.67
CA ASP A 137 -5.25 14.35 -9.07
C ASP A 137 -4.38 13.09 -9.24
N VAL A 138 -3.72 12.66 -8.16
CA VAL A 138 -2.89 11.45 -8.16
C VAL A 138 -3.83 10.23 -8.08
N PRO A 139 -3.95 9.42 -9.15
CA PRO A 139 -5.01 8.41 -9.27
C PRO A 139 -4.98 7.28 -8.23
N ASP A 140 -3.88 7.17 -7.47
CA ASP A 140 -3.64 6.18 -6.42
C ASP A 140 -3.09 6.84 -5.15
N ALA A 141 -3.58 8.05 -4.85
CA ALA A 141 -3.28 8.74 -3.60
C ALA A 141 -3.76 7.92 -2.39
N ILE A 142 -4.98 7.38 -2.48
CA ILE A 142 -5.59 6.52 -1.49
C ILE A 142 -5.61 5.09 -2.03
N ALA A 143 -5.22 4.13 -1.20
CA ALA A 143 -5.31 2.72 -1.53
C ALA A 143 -5.95 1.91 -0.41
N PHE A 144 -6.90 1.06 -0.78
CA PHE A 144 -7.54 0.08 0.10
C PHE A 144 -6.95 -1.29 -0.17
N ARG A 145 -6.60 -2.00 0.89
CA ARG A 145 -6.03 -3.34 0.82
C ARG A 145 -6.94 -4.30 1.56
N VAL A 146 -7.38 -5.32 0.85
CA VAL A 146 -8.11 -6.46 1.39
C VAL A 146 -7.16 -7.65 1.41
N VAL A 147 -6.92 -8.18 2.61
CA VAL A 147 -6.13 -9.40 2.82
C VAL A 147 -7.07 -10.49 3.30
N ILE A 148 -7.06 -11.63 2.60
CA ILE A 148 -8.03 -12.69 2.81
C ILE A 148 -7.31 -13.98 3.20
N GLU A 149 -7.90 -14.72 4.12
CA GLU A 149 -7.50 -16.07 4.49
C GLU A 149 -8.70 -17.01 4.29
N SER A 150 -8.62 -17.89 3.29
CA SER A 150 -9.62 -18.94 3.07
C SER A 150 -9.74 -19.85 4.29
N ASN A 151 -10.83 -20.61 4.34
CA ASN A 151 -10.96 -21.74 5.26
C ASN A 151 -9.80 -22.74 5.12
N ASP A 152 -9.54 -23.45 6.22
CA ASP A 152 -8.53 -24.49 6.26
C ASP A 152 -8.95 -25.64 5.32
N CYS A 153 -7.98 -26.26 4.66
CA CYS A 153 -8.18 -27.43 3.82
C CYS A 153 -7.04 -28.43 4.03
N VAL A 154 -7.23 -29.65 3.54
CA VAL A 154 -6.35 -30.79 3.82
C VAL A 154 -4.99 -30.64 3.13
N ASP A 155 -4.94 -29.87 2.04
CA ASP A 155 -3.77 -29.72 1.19
C ASP A 155 -3.42 -28.24 0.95
N GLU A 156 -2.14 -27.88 1.11
CA GLU A 156 -1.64 -26.51 0.98
C GLU A 156 -1.71 -25.95 -0.45
N GLU A 157 -1.55 -26.80 -1.47
CA GLU A 157 -1.67 -26.38 -2.87
C GLU A 157 -3.13 -26.10 -3.23
N VAL A 158 -4.04 -26.95 -2.75
CA VAL A 158 -5.49 -26.70 -2.83
C VAL A 158 -5.85 -25.41 -2.11
N LYS A 159 -5.27 -25.16 -0.92
CA LYS A 159 -5.47 -23.91 -0.18
C LYS A 159 -5.08 -22.70 -1.01
N ARG A 160 -3.89 -22.72 -1.61
CA ARG A 160 -3.40 -21.63 -2.46
C ARG A 160 -4.30 -21.37 -3.65
N ALA A 161 -4.81 -22.42 -4.30
CA ALA A 161 -5.75 -22.28 -5.41
C ALA A 161 -7.06 -21.62 -4.93
N TYR A 162 -7.57 -22.03 -3.77
CA TYR A 162 -8.75 -21.44 -3.14
C TYR A 162 -8.55 -19.96 -2.77
N ASP A 163 -7.44 -19.64 -2.10
CA ASP A 163 -7.07 -18.26 -1.74
C ASP A 163 -7.00 -17.36 -2.98
N ARG A 164 -6.43 -17.85 -4.09
CA ARG A 164 -6.38 -17.12 -5.36
C ARG A 164 -7.78 -16.89 -5.94
N ALA A 165 -8.59 -17.94 -6.02
CA ALA A 165 -9.96 -17.84 -6.53
C ALA A 165 -10.80 -16.84 -5.70
N LEU A 166 -10.65 -16.86 -4.38
CA LEU A 166 -11.31 -15.96 -3.46
C LEU A 166 -10.86 -14.50 -3.63
N CYS A 167 -9.58 -14.26 -3.95
CA CYS A 167 -9.10 -12.92 -4.30
C CYS A 167 -9.82 -12.36 -5.54
N TYR A 168 -9.98 -13.17 -6.59
CA TYR A 168 -10.75 -12.77 -7.78
C TYR A 168 -12.22 -12.53 -7.45
N TYR A 169 -12.84 -13.40 -6.64
CA TYR A 169 -14.22 -13.22 -6.19
C TYR A 169 -14.41 -11.88 -5.49
N VAL A 170 -13.55 -11.58 -4.50
CA VAL A 170 -13.60 -10.29 -3.78
C VAL A 170 -13.39 -9.12 -4.72
N GLN A 171 -12.44 -9.20 -5.67
CA GLN A 171 -12.28 -8.13 -6.66
C GLN A 171 -13.59 -7.88 -7.44
N GLN A 172 -14.32 -8.93 -7.83
CA GLN A 172 -15.61 -8.79 -8.53
C GLN A 172 -16.67 -8.14 -7.64
N VAL A 173 -16.74 -8.51 -6.35
CA VAL A 173 -17.65 -7.87 -5.38
C VAL A 173 -17.34 -6.37 -5.27
N LEU A 174 -16.05 -6.02 -5.12
CA LEU A 174 -15.63 -4.61 -5.02
C LEU A 174 -15.89 -3.84 -6.32
N VAL A 175 -15.66 -4.43 -7.49
CA VAL A 175 -15.93 -3.79 -8.80
C VAL A 175 -17.41 -3.48 -8.99
N LYS A 176 -18.32 -4.33 -8.50
CA LYS A 176 -19.76 -4.07 -8.54
C LYS A 176 -20.15 -2.87 -7.67
N ARG A 177 -19.48 -2.69 -6.52
CA ARG A 177 -19.77 -1.57 -5.60
C ARG A 177 -19.09 -0.27 -6.00
N TRP A 178 -17.84 -0.36 -6.46
CA TRP A 178 -17.00 0.75 -6.90
C TRP A 178 -16.51 0.47 -8.32
N ALA A 179 -17.21 1.06 -9.29
CA ALA A 179 -16.91 0.89 -10.69
C ALA A 179 -15.47 1.34 -11.01
N PRO A 180 -14.74 0.60 -11.86
CA PRO A 180 -13.43 1.01 -12.31
C PRO A 180 -13.50 2.30 -13.12
N HIS A 181 -12.41 3.06 -13.15
CA HIS A 181 -12.34 4.29 -13.93
C HIS A 181 -12.56 4.01 -15.43
N GLU A 182 -13.52 4.70 -16.05
CA GLU A 182 -13.99 4.44 -17.43
C GLU A 182 -12.84 4.51 -18.46
N ASP A 183 -12.00 5.56 -18.38
CA ASP A 183 -10.92 5.75 -19.36
C ASP A 183 -9.74 4.77 -19.22
N ASN A 184 -9.47 4.29 -18.00
CA ASN A 184 -8.38 3.35 -17.74
C ASN A 184 -8.57 2.65 -16.39
N PRO A 185 -9.20 1.47 -16.39
CA PRO A 185 -9.42 0.69 -15.17
C PRO A 185 -8.13 0.30 -14.43
N ARG A 186 -7.00 0.30 -15.14
CA ARG A 186 -5.67 -0.14 -14.67
C ARG A 186 -5.72 -1.45 -13.89
N PHE A 187 -6.49 -2.42 -14.38
CA PHE A 187 -6.42 -3.78 -13.85
C PHE A 187 -4.98 -4.29 -13.98
N LYS A 188 -4.41 -4.73 -12.86
CA LYS A 188 -3.11 -5.40 -12.84
C LYS A 188 -3.25 -6.68 -12.05
N ASP A 189 -3.06 -7.77 -12.77
CA ASP A 189 -3.12 -9.10 -12.22
C ASP A 189 -1.70 -9.60 -11.92
N TYR A 190 -1.23 -9.36 -10.70
CA TYR A 190 0.05 -9.91 -10.26
C TYR A 190 -0.11 -11.30 -9.63
N ILE A 191 -1.33 -11.86 -9.59
CA ILE A 191 -1.50 -13.26 -9.18
C ILE A 191 -1.12 -14.16 -10.36
N ASP A 192 -1.66 -13.87 -11.55
CA ASP A 192 -1.36 -14.56 -12.79
C ASP A 192 0.03 -14.21 -13.33
N SER A 193 0.41 -12.93 -13.26
CA SER A 193 1.73 -12.44 -13.69
C SER A 193 2.52 -11.82 -12.54
N PRO A 194 3.10 -12.63 -11.63
CA PRO A 194 3.89 -12.14 -10.49
C PRO A 194 5.07 -11.27 -10.92
N LYS A 195 5.43 -10.32 -10.06
CA LYS A 195 6.68 -9.55 -10.27
C LYS A 195 7.89 -10.43 -9.99
N ALA A 196 9.03 -10.05 -10.55
CA ALA A 196 10.32 -10.73 -10.34
C ALA A 196 10.73 -10.87 -8.85
N ASN A 197 10.23 -10.01 -7.98
CA ASN A 197 10.48 -10.06 -6.53
C ASN A 197 9.47 -10.94 -5.76
N GLY A 198 8.63 -11.72 -6.45
CA GLY A 198 7.62 -12.59 -5.86
C GLY A 198 6.32 -11.89 -5.44
N TYR A 199 6.18 -10.58 -5.72
CA TYR A 199 4.98 -9.83 -5.35
C TYR A 199 3.76 -10.30 -6.15
N GLN A 200 2.69 -10.65 -5.41
CA GLN A 200 1.38 -11.03 -5.94
C GLN A 200 0.27 -10.24 -5.25
N SER A 201 -0.68 -9.75 -6.05
CA SER A 201 -1.88 -9.01 -5.64
C SER A 201 -2.69 -8.67 -6.88
N LEU A 202 -4.01 -8.55 -6.75
CA LEU A 202 -4.87 -7.91 -7.75
C LEU A 202 -4.96 -6.43 -7.46
N HIS A 203 -4.89 -5.60 -8.51
CA HIS A 203 -5.05 -4.15 -8.40
C HIS A 203 -6.05 -3.65 -9.43
N TYR A 204 -6.83 -2.64 -9.05
CA TYR A 204 -7.56 -1.82 -10.01
C TYR A 204 -7.82 -0.43 -9.42
N THR A 205 -8.07 0.54 -10.29
CA THR A 205 -8.40 1.92 -9.88
C THR A 205 -9.87 2.21 -10.09
N ALA A 206 -10.47 2.90 -9.13
CA ALA A 206 -11.87 3.29 -9.11
C ALA A 206 -12.03 4.74 -8.63
N SER A 207 -13.24 5.25 -8.74
CA SER A 207 -13.64 6.53 -8.16
C SER A 207 -14.90 6.39 -7.31
N THR A 208 -15.01 7.22 -6.29
CA THR A 208 -16.24 7.35 -5.50
C THR A 208 -16.55 8.83 -5.29
N SER A 209 -17.84 9.17 -5.29
CA SER A 209 -18.28 10.48 -4.84
C SER A 209 -18.46 10.43 -3.33
N TRP A 210 -17.76 11.30 -2.61
CA TRP A 210 -17.87 11.43 -1.16
C TRP A 210 -18.09 12.90 -0.83
N MET A 211 -19.20 13.18 -0.14
CA MET A 211 -19.61 14.56 0.22
C MET A 211 -19.62 15.55 -0.96
N GLY A 212 -19.96 15.06 -2.17
CA GLY A 212 -20.07 15.87 -3.38
C GLY A 212 -18.75 16.12 -4.13
N GLU A 213 -17.65 15.51 -3.70
CA GLU A 213 -16.38 15.50 -4.44
C GLU A 213 -16.02 14.10 -4.93
N ASP A 214 -15.36 14.03 -6.07
CA ASP A 214 -14.89 12.77 -6.64
C ASP A 214 -13.49 12.42 -6.14
N TRP A 215 -13.36 11.22 -5.57
CA TRP A 215 -12.13 10.71 -5.00
C TRP A 215 -11.63 9.52 -5.80
N LYS A 216 -10.37 9.57 -6.21
CA LYS A 216 -9.68 8.46 -6.88
C LYS A 216 -9.03 7.53 -5.86
N MET A 217 -9.23 6.25 -6.05
CA MET A 217 -8.72 5.20 -5.15
C MET A 217 -8.22 3.98 -5.91
N GLU A 218 -7.28 3.28 -5.31
CA GLU A 218 -6.80 1.97 -5.77
C GLU A 218 -7.23 0.87 -4.79
N PHE A 219 -7.80 -0.21 -5.30
CA PHE A 219 -8.06 -1.40 -4.51
C PHE A 219 -6.96 -2.44 -4.75
N GLN A 220 -6.53 -3.10 -3.68
CA GLN A 220 -5.50 -4.14 -3.67
C GLN A 220 -6.07 -5.37 -2.97
N VAL A 221 -6.22 -6.49 -3.67
CA VAL A 221 -6.76 -7.74 -3.10
C VAL A 221 -5.70 -8.82 -3.17
N ARG A 222 -5.42 -9.50 -2.04
CA ARG A 222 -4.42 -10.57 -1.97
C ARG A 222 -4.67 -11.52 -0.80
N SER A 223 -4.07 -12.70 -0.84
CA SER A 223 -4.15 -13.65 0.28
C SER A 223 -3.19 -13.28 1.43
N GLY A 224 -3.38 -13.91 2.60
CA GLY A 224 -2.46 -13.77 3.74
C GLY A 224 -1.02 -14.18 3.40
N GLU A 225 -0.82 -15.24 2.63
CA GLU A 225 0.50 -15.68 2.16
C GLU A 225 1.14 -14.63 1.24
N MET A 226 0.38 -14.11 0.27
CA MET A 226 0.83 -13.04 -0.62
C MET A 226 1.15 -11.76 0.16
N HIS A 227 0.40 -11.48 1.23
CA HIS A 227 0.66 -10.34 2.10
C HIS A 227 2.02 -10.49 2.79
N LYS A 228 2.35 -11.66 3.34
CA LYS A 228 3.64 -11.91 4.00
C LYS A 228 4.81 -11.71 3.04
N VAL A 229 4.73 -12.30 1.84
CA VAL A 229 5.76 -12.13 0.80
C VAL A 229 5.92 -10.66 0.41
N ALA A 230 4.83 -9.90 0.32
CA ALA A 230 4.89 -8.50 -0.07
C ALA A 230 5.48 -7.57 1.01
N GLU A 231 5.44 -7.94 2.28
CA GLU A 231 6.01 -7.12 3.37
C GLU A 231 7.47 -7.51 3.66
N PHE A 232 7.78 -8.81 3.64
CA PHE A 232 9.06 -9.34 4.11
C PHE A 232 9.94 -9.93 2.99
N GLY A 233 9.44 -10.00 1.76
CA GLY A 233 10.14 -10.57 0.62
C GLY A 233 10.12 -12.11 0.59
N LEU A 234 10.76 -12.68 -0.43
CA LEU A 234 10.82 -14.14 -0.67
C LEU A 234 11.51 -14.92 0.46
N ALA A 235 12.45 -14.31 1.18
CA ALA A 235 13.15 -14.95 2.30
C ALA A 235 12.18 -15.38 3.42
N SER A 236 11.11 -14.62 3.64
CA SER A 236 10.06 -14.98 4.61
C SER A 236 9.28 -16.24 4.24
N HIS A 237 9.31 -16.64 2.97
CA HIS A 237 8.68 -17.87 2.47
C HIS A 237 9.58 -19.09 2.70
N TRP A 238 10.90 -18.89 2.73
CA TRP A 238 11.87 -19.96 2.95
C TRP A 238 11.79 -20.53 4.37
N ASP A 239 11.70 -19.65 5.39
CA ASP A 239 11.55 -20.04 6.80
C ASP A 239 10.31 -20.90 7.06
N TYR A 240 9.23 -20.69 6.28
CA TYR A 240 7.99 -21.47 6.43
C TYR A 240 8.12 -22.87 5.80
N LYS A 241 8.83 -23.00 4.67
CA LYS A 241 9.09 -24.30 4.03
C LYS A 241 10.05 -25.18 4.83
N GLU A 242 11.00 -24.61 5.57
CA GLU A 242 11.88 -25.38 6.46
C GLU A 242 11.11 -25.96 7.64
N LYS A 243 10.24 -25.19 8.29
CA LYS A 243 9.40 -25.70 9.39
C LYS A 243 8.42 -26.81 8.99
N GLY A 244 7.99 -26.84 7.73
CA GLY A 244 7.14 -27.92 7.19
C GLY A 244 7.90 -29.23 6.94
N LYS A 245 9.23 -29.19 6.81
CA LYS A 245 10.07 -30.39 6.61
C LYS A 245 10.50 -31.03 7.92
N ASP A 246 10.63 -30.25 9.00
CA ASP A 246 11.05 -30.78 10.31
C ASP A 246 9.99 -31.68 10.98
N ASN A 247 8.73 -31.63 10.53
CA ASN A 247 7.66 -32.46 11.09
C ASN A 247 7.49 -33.83 10.41
N GLN A 248 8.38 -34.20 9.48
CA GLN A 248 8.43 -35.57 8.88
C GLN A 248 9.65 -36.39 9.34
N GLY A 249 10.36 -35.96 10.40
CA GLY A 249 11.61 -36.59 10.83
C GLY A 249 11.60 -37.13 12.24
N SER A 250 10.55 -37.84 12.70
CA SER A 250 10.61 -38.62 13.95
C SER A 250 9.52 -39.68 14.04
N ARG A 251 9.82 -40.90 13.60
CA ARG A 251 9.25 -42.16 14.13
C ARG A 251 10.31 -43.27 14.10
N PRO A 252 10.19 -44.25 15.03
CA PRO A 252 11.26 -44.66 15.92
C PRO A 252 11.99 -45.93 15.46
N GLY A 253 13.23 -46.09 15.93
CA GLY A 253 13.93 -47.37 16.03
C GLY A 253 14.00 -47.81 17.48
#